data_AF-A0A2N9YCV8-F1
#
_entry.id   AF-A0A2N9YCV8-F1
#
_cell.length_a   1.000
_cell.length_b   1.000
_cell.length_c   1.000
_cell.angle_alpha   90.00
_cell.angle_beta   90.00
_cell.angle_gamma   90.00
#
_symmetry.space_group_name_H-M   'P 1'
#
loop_
_entity.id
_entity.type
_entity.pdbx_description
1 polymer ?
#
loop_
_entity_poly.entity_id
_entity_poly.type
_entity_poly.pdbx_seq_one_letter_code
_entity_poly.pdbx_strand_id
1 'polypeptide(L)'
;MPNLFPLKTLLKHLPIHVKEGHHRSTVKRAVLIDCLMTESELSLAEAILLLDVIERILTSVAVLDKESLQAQAWCFVSFPAQSFATALLQILADEQQNVLDQYFWEVYSISHENIVSEQHQLLSWLEKQRLQHHQTHQAQPINYVANSAAFVKLDDQFLLHQREGNLVKDQNGEFVLIGGCTNFSDLDDLDLSFQEKLMLLKNPLDLPYSVVEKTLIREVKEETTLEYQQDYTVFFIDKLNPYRQLSGSGVNYAYTTYYFNLFYIQLTKNGFFRLLQAEQNKPQIFSRFSLDEFAESKTKDGKTAYIDVLHAHFGNDPLIFKQALNRIPSAFINSYRFAKETDSITLPLHQQRPLRIGTTGKERSIAIPLTTRQCQLLWLLGAHARHFRISSCAIVFQRLPYGWIQALHIDLINELQTLATLFREYQVDLLDFAEGHYFRLAIDPQFIFFDEANFQAFLSKVAQEPYQINLESRAVETPWAMVESISLVEKLTPSLGVSLHELILGKLSAHHEIDKEKIDKFIDLTRKKINCKTIGLRLLLRTEENKCRLACNLSAKINGKKFHIEVI
;
A
#
# COMPACT_ATOMS: atom_id res chain seq x y z
N MET A 1 -52.63 15.58 -20.81
CA MET A 1 -52.28 14.19 -21.12
C MET A 1 -51.58 14.19 -22.46
N PRO A 2 -50.41 13.56 -22.62
CA PRO A 2 -49.78 13.45 -23.93
C PRO A 2 -50.73 12.68 -24.85
N ASN A 3 -50.95 13.20 -26.07
CA ASN A 3 -51.78 12.51 -27.05
C ASN A 3 -50.99 11.31 -27.59
N LEU A 4 -51.16 10.11 -27.01
CA LEU A 4 -50.50 8.86 -27.44
C LEU A 4 -51.11 8.24 -28.71
N PHE A 5 -52.15 8.87 -29.26
CA PHE A 5 -52.85 8.44 -30.46
C PHE A 5 -51.97 8.26 -31.71
N PRO A 6 -50.94 9.10 -31.96
CA PRO A 6 -50.05 8.92 -33.12
C PRO A 6 -49.27 7.59 -33.13
N LEU A 7 -48.84 7.10 -31.96
CA LEU A 7 -48.15 5.80 -31.87
C LEU A 7 -49.10 4.63 -32.13
N LYS A 8 -50.36 4.74 -31.68
CA LYS A 8 -51.41 3.75 -31.98
C LYS A 8 -51.75 3.71 -33.47
N THR A 9 -51.72 4.85 -34.15
CA THR A 9 -51.83 4.92 -35.61
C THR A 9 -50.64 4.24 -36.28
N LEU A 10 -49.42 4.56 -35.88
CA LEU A 10 -48.21 3.96 -36.45
C LEU A 10 -48.20 2.43 -36.32
N LEU A 11 -48.61 1.90 -35.17
CA LEU A 11 -48.72 0.45 -34.90
C LEU A 11 -49.59 -0.30 -35.92
N LYS A 12 -50.66 0.33 -36.44
CA LYS A 12 -51.56 -0.29 -37.44
C LYS A 12 -50.92 -0.41 -38.81
N HIS A 13 -49.94 0.44 -39.10
CA HIS A 13 -49.33 0.61 -40.42
C HIS A 13 -47.89 0.08 -40.50
N LEU A 14 -47.43 -0.65 -39.48
CA LEU A 14 -46.12 -1.29 -39.51
C LEU A 14 -46.04 -2.39 -40.58
N PRO A 15 -44.85 -2.61 -41.18
CA PRO A 15 -44.64 -3.76 -42.08
C PRO A 15 -44.86 -5.09 -41.34
N ILE A 16 -45.24 -6.12 -42.10
CA ILE A 16 -45.58 -7.44 -41.59
C ILE A 16 -44.54 -8.44 -42.12
N HIS A 17 -44.02 -9.26 -41.24
CA HIS A 17 -43.18 -10.41 -41.50
C HIS A 17 -43.95 -11.64 -41.03
N VAL A 18 -44.03 -12.69 -41.85
CA VAL A 18 -44.70 -13.92 -41.43
C VAL A 18 -43.81 -14.69 -40.45
N LYS A 19 -44.42 -15.45 -39.54
CA LYS A 19 -43.69 -16.26 -38.55
C LYS A 19 -42.84 -17.35 -39.19
N GLU A 20 -43.36 -17.96 -40.26
CA GLU A 20 -42.72 -19.07 -40.97
C GLU A 20 -42.66 -18.75 -42.47
N GLY A 21 -41.49 -18.95 -43.08
CA GLY A 21 -41.20 -18.53 -44.44
C GLY A 21 -40.64 -17.10 -44.51
N HIS A 22 -39.85 -16.80 -45.55
CA HIS A 22 -39.16 -15.52 -45.72
C HIS A 22 -40.06 -14.41 -46.31
N HIS A 23 -41.38 -14.48 -46.08
CA HIS A 23 -42.32 -13.50 -46.63
C HIS A 23 -42.43 -12.28 -45.72
N ARG A 24 -42.20 -11.10 -46.29
CA ARG A 24 -42.26 -9.82 -45.57
C ARG A 24 -42.83 -8.73 -46.46
N SER A 25 -43.54 -7.78 -45.86
CA SER A 25 -44.00 -6.56 -46.50
C SER A 25 -43.06 -5.40 -46.22
N THR A 26 -43.20 -4.37 -47.03
CA THR A 26 -42.41 -3.13 -46.96
C THR A 26 -43.39 -1.96 -46.99
N VAL A 27 -43.21 -0.99 -46.12
CA VAL A 27 -44.05 0.21 -46.05
C VAL A 27 -43.20 1.43 -46.33
N LYS A 28 -43.58 2.24 -47.32
CA LYS A 28 -42.83 3.44 -47.67
C LYS A 28 -42.98 4.49 -46.57
N ARG A 29 -41.91 5.22 -46.31
CA ARG A 29 -41.88 6.28 -45.30
C ARG A 29 -42.96 7.36 -45.54
N ALA A 30 -43.17 7.75 -46.80
CA ALA A 30 -44.22 8.71 -47.18
C ALA A 30 -45.62 8.25 -46.76
N VAL A 31 -45.92 6.95 -46.85
CA VAL A 31 -47.22 6.40 -46.44
C VAL A 31 -47.40 6.51 -44.93
N LEU A 32 -46.36 6.25 -44.15
CA LEU A 32 -46.41 6.40 -42.69
C LEU A 32 -46.64 7.87 -42.28
N ILE A 33 -46.00 8.82 -42.99
CA ILE A 33 -46.21 10.26 -42.78
C ILE A 33 -47.66 10.63 -43.10
N ASP A 34 -48.18 10.22 -44.26
CA ASP A 34 -49.55 10.52 -44.67
C ASP A 34 -50.55 9.97 -43.64
N CYS A 35 -50.38 8.72 -43.20
CA CYS A 35 -51.23 8.13 -42.16
C CYS A 35 -51.18 8.90 -40.84
N LEU A 36 -49.99 9.34 -40.39
CA LEU A 36 -49.86 10.15 -39.17
C LEU A 36 -50.56 11.51 -39.30
N MET A 37 -50.48 12.15 -40.47
CA MET A 37 -51.15 13.42 -40.74
C MET A 37 -52.67 13.25 -40.81
N THR A 38 -53.17 12.23 -41.51
CA THR A 38 -54.61 12.07 -41.75
C THR A 38 -55.35 11.44 -40.58
N GLU A 39 -54.76 10.43 -39.93
CA GLU A 39 -55.43 9.69 -38.87
C GLU A 39 -55.12 10.23 -37.48
N SER A 40 -54.01 10.96 -37.29
CA SER A 40 -53.62 11.49 -35.98
C SER A 40 -53.58 13.02 -35.91
N GLU A 41 -54.03 13.68 -36.99
CA GLU A 41 -54.12 15.15 -37.12
C GLU A 41 -52.80 15.88 -36.85
N LEU A 42 -51.66 15.22 -37.09
CA LEU A 42 -50.35 15.84 -36.96
C LEU A 42 -50.06 16.76 -38.15
N SER A 43 -49.35 17.86 -37.90
CA SER A 43 -48.72 18.62 -38.98
C SER A 43 -47.63 17.77 -39.66
N LEU A 44 -47.27 18.13 -40.89
CA LEU A 44 -46.19 17.46 -41.62
C LEU A 44 -44.88 17.43 -40.83
N ALA A 45 -44.54 18.52 -40.14
CA ALA A 45 -43.31 18.61 -39.35
C ALA A 45 -43.33 17.68 -38.13
N GLU A 46 -44.46 17.61 -37.41
CA GLU A 46 -44.63 16.70 -36.26
C GLU A 46 -44.61 15.24 -36.68
N ALA A 47 -45.27 14.90 -37.79
CA ALA A 47 -45.27 13.54 -38.34
C ALA A 47 -43.85 13.09 -38.73
N ILE A 48 -43.08 13.95 -39.39
CA ILE A 48 -41.68 13.68 -39.74
C ILE A 48 -40.84 13.48 -38.48
N LEU A 49 -40.93 14.38 -37.50
CA LEU A 49 -40.14 14.31 -36.27
C LEU A 49 -40.44 13.03 -35.48
N LEU A 50 -41.72 12.69 -35.31
CA LEU A 50 -42.12 11.46 -34.64
C LEU A 50 -41.55 10.24 -35.37
N LEU A 51 -41.68 10.21 -36.70
CA LEU A 51 -41.19 9.10 -37.50
C LEU A 51 -39.67 8.96 -37.43
N ASP A 52 -38.93 10.08 -37.44
CA ASP A 52 -37.47 10.09 -37.25
C ASP A 52 -37.05 9.51 -35.90
N VAL A 53 -37.75 9.89 -34.82
CA VAL A 53 -37.46 9.37 -33.47
C VAL A 53 -37.73 7.87 -33.41
N ILE A 54 -38.87 7.40 -33.93
CA ILE A 54 -39.19 5.97 -33.93
C ILE A 54 -38.24 5.18 -34.84
N GLU A 55 -37.96 5.67 -36.04
CA GLU A 55 -37.00 5.05 -36.95
C GLU A 55 -35.62 4.91 -36.28
N ARG A 56 -35.18 5.95 -35.57
CA ARG A 56 -33.91 5.94 -34.84
C ARG A 56 -33.88 4.91 -33.72
N ILE A 57 -34.97 4.77 -32.95
CA ILE A 57 -35.12 3.75 -31.91
C ILE A 57 -35.08 2.35 -32.53
N LEU A 58 -35.87 2.09 -33.56
CA LEU A 58 -35.92 0.78 -34.21
C LEU A 58 -34.60 0.42 -34.90
N THR A 59 -33.90 1.41 -35.44
CA THR A 59 -32.57 1.23 -36.03
C THR A 59 -31.52 0.94 -34.97
N SER A 60 -31.58 1.56 -33.78
CA SER A 60 -30.60 1.35 -32.71
C SER A 60 -30.62 -0.07 -32.13
N VAL A 61 -31.77 -0.75 -32.22
CA VAL A 61 -31.95 -2.18 -31.85
C VAL A 61 -31.86 -3.14 -33.05
N ALA A 62 -31.45 -2.65 -34.22
CA ALA A 62 -31.23 -3.42 -35.44
C ALA A 62 -32.44 -4.25 -35.93
N VAL A 63 -33.67 -3.75 -35.77
CA VAL A 63 -34.88 -4.47 -36.23
C VAL A 63 -35.26 -4.17 -37.68
N LEU A 64 -34.79 -3.05 -38.24
CA LEU A 64 -35.10 -2.62 -39.61
C LEU A 64 -34.01 -3.06 -40.61
N ASP A 65 -34.45 -3.46 -41.80
CA ASP A 65 -33.61 -3.83 -42.94
C ASP A 65 -32.91 -2.59 -43.52
N LYS A 66 -31.57 -2.62 -43.56
CA LYS A 66 -30.75 -1.45 -43.91
C LYS A 66 -30.94 -1.01 -45.36
N GLU A 67 -31.08 -1.95 -46.30
CA GLU A 67 -31.26 -1.63 -47.72
C GLU A 67 -32.63 -0.99 -47.96
N SER A 68 -33.67 -1.55 -47.33
CA SER A 68 -35.02 -0.98 -47.36
C SER A 68 -35.06 0.43 -46.78
N LEU A 69 -34.35 0.66 -45.67
CA LEU A 69 -34.28 1.95 -45.02
C LEU A 69 -33.58 3.01 -45.90
N GLN A 70 -32.50 2.63 -46.57
CA GLN A 70 -31.83 3.49 -47.56
C GLN A 70 -32.76 3.85 -48.72
N ALA A 71 -33.66 2.94 -49.09
CA ALA A 71 -34.72 3.15 -50.09
C ALA A 71 -35.97 3.88 -49.52
N GLN A 72 -35.87 4.53 -48.36
CA GLN A 72 -36.95 5.28 -47.70
C GLN A 72 -38.19 4.42 -47.41
N ALA A 73 -37.97 3.18 -46.96
CA ALA A 73 -39.03 2.27 -46.57
C ALA A 73 -38.68 1.45 -45.33
N TRP A 74 -39.69 1.10 -44.54
CA TRP A 74 -39.55 0.23 -43.39
C TRP A 74 -39.84 -1.20 -43.79
N CYS A 75 -38.94 -2.10 -43.40
CA CYS A 75 -39.10 -3.54 -43.49
C CYS A 75 -38.39 -4.19 -42.31
N PHE A 76 -39.03 -5.13 -41.62
CA PHE A 76 -38.39 -5.85 -40.53
C PHE A 76 -37.43 -6.92 -41.05
N VAL A 77 -36.29 -7.09 -40.39
CA VAL A 77 -35.28 -8.11 -40.77
C VAL A 77 -35.73 -9.54 -40.49
N SER A 78 -36.68 -9.72 -39.57
CA SER A 78 -37.21 -11.03 -39.18
C SER A 78 -38.52 -10.90 -38.41
N PHE A 79 -39.25 -12.01 -38.22
CA PHE A 79 -40.43 -12.05 -37.35
C PHE A 79 -40.13 -11.70 -35.88
N PRO A 80 -39.05 -12.21 -35.24
CA PRO A 80 -38.66 -11.76 -33.90
C PRO A 80 -38.39 -10.26 -33.83
N ALA A 81 -37.75 -9.68 -34.85
CA ALA A 81 -37.49 -8.24 -34.93
C ALA A 81 -38.80 -7.43 -34.97
N GLN A 82 -39.79 -7.89 -35.73
CA GLN A 82 -41.13 -7.31 -35.70
C GLN A 82 -41.76 -7.43 -34.31
N SER A 83 -41.74 -8.62 -33.70
CA SER A 83 -42.36 -8.83 -32.39
C SER A 83 -41.77 -7.92 -31.32
N PHE A 84 -40.44 -7.77 -31.32
CA PHE A 84 -39.74 -6.83 -30.44
C PHE A 84 -40.16 -5.38 -30.71
N ALA A 85 -40.13 -4.95 -31.97
CA ALA A 85 -40.49 -3.58 -32.35
C ALA A 85 -41.94 -3.23 -31.97
N THR A 86 -42.87 -4.16 -32.24
CA THR A 86 -44.28 -3.99 -31.87
C THR A 86 -44.46 -3.92 -30.35
N ALA A 87 -43.82 -4.81 -29.58
CA ALA A 87 -43.90 -4.77 -28.12
C ALA A 87 -43.35 -3.46 -27.54
N LEU A 88 -42.18 -3.00 -28.04
CA LEU A 88 -41.58 -1.73 -27.63
C LEU A 88 -42.50 -0.54 -27.92
N LEU A 89 -43.10 -0.49 -29.11
CA LEU A 89 -44.02 0.59 -29.49
C LEU A 89 -45.35 0.53 -28.74
N GLN A 90 -45.84 -0.66 -28.40
CA GLN A 90 -47.02 -0.82 -27.55
C GLN A 90 -46.78 -0.25 -26.15
N ILE A 91 -45.62 -0.52 -25.56
CA ILE A 91 -45.21 0.05 -24.26
C ILE A 91 -45.20 1.57 -24.33
N LEU A 92 -44.62 2.15 -25.40
CA LEU A 92 -44.59 3.62 -25.58
C LEU A 92 -45.98 4.22 -25.85
N ALA A 93 -46.93 3.44 -26.36
CA ALA A 93 -48.29 3.87 -26.70
C ALA A 93 -49.31 3.67 -25.56
N ASP A 94 -48.89 3.14 -24.41
CA ASP A 94 -49.73 2.86 -23.24
C ASP A 94 -49.19 3.54 -21.98
N GLU A 95 -49.91 4.56 -21.50
CA GLU A 95 -49.61 5.31 -20.26
C GLU A 95 -49.61 4.43 -19.00
N GLN A 96 -50.23 3.24 -19.04
CA GLN A 96 -50.32 2.34 -17.88
C GLN A 96 -49.21 1.28 -17.86
N GLN A 97 -48.39 1.20 -18.90
CA GLN A 97 -47.39 0.15 -19.05
C GLN A 97 -45.98 0.70 -18.79
N ASN A 98 -45.26 0.08 -17.85
CA ASN A 98 -43.83 0.28 -17.66
C ASN A 98 -43.04 -0.96 -18.11
N VAL A 99 -41.79 -0.78 -18.55
CA VAL A 99 -40.85 -1.88 -18.78
C VAL A 99 -40.35 -2.48 -17.46
N LEU A 100 -40.13 -1.60 -16.47
CA LEU A 100 -39.54 -1.89 -15.18
C LEU A 100 -40.53 -1.50 -14.07
N ASP A 101 -40.31 -2.02 -12.86
CA ASP A 101 -41.06 -1.57 -11.69
C ASP A 101 -40.91 -0.05 -11.48
N GLN A 102 -41.96 0.61 -10.98
CA GLN A 102 -41.99 2.07 -10.79
C GLN A 102 -40.89 2.57 -9.86
N TYR A 103 -40.44 1.74 -8.91
CA TYR A 103 -39.40 2.07 -7.95
C TYR A 103 -38.06 1.42 -8.29
N PHE A 104 -37.94 0.81 -9.48
CA PHE A 104 -36.74 0.05 -9.86
C PHE A 104 -35.45 0.86 -9.74
N TRP A 105 -35.46 2.18 -9.97
CA TRP A 105 -34.27 3.03 -9.88
C TRP A 105 -34.08 3.75 -8.53
N GLU A 106 -35.01 3.59 -7.59
CA GLU A 106 -34.93 4.24 -6.29
C GLU A 106 -34.07 3.42 -5.31
N VAL A 107 -32.87 3.92 -5.01
CA VAL A 107 -31.91 3.22 -4.14
C VAL A 107 -32.20 3.46 -2.65
N TYR A 108 -32.93 4.53 -2.32
CA TYR A 108 -33.18 4.95 -0.93
C TYR A 108 -34.40 4.28 -0.28
N SER A 109 -35.30 3.68 -1.07
CA SER A 109 -36.60 3.19 -0.58
C SER A 109 -36.63 1.66 -0.35
N ILE A 110 -35.70 0.89 -0.91
CA ILE A 110 -35.77 -0.58 -0.89
C ILE A 110 -34.37 -1.20 -0.67
N SER A 111 -34.08 -1.63 0.56
CA SER A 111 -32.83 -2.32 0.94
C SER A 111 -32.81 -3.78 0.50
N HIS A 112 -32.98 -4.05 -0.80
CA HIS A 112 -32.89 -5.42 -1.33
C HIS A 112 -31.67 -5.52 -2.24
N GLU A 113 -30.63 -6.25 -1.80
CA GLU A 113 -29.40 -6.52 -2.56
C GLU A 113 -29.67 -7.02 -4.00
N ASN A 114 -30.79 -7.72 -4.21
CA ASN A 114 -31.21 -8.22 -5.51
C ASN A 114 -31.46 -7.09 -6.54
N ILE A 115 -32.08 -5.98 -6.13
CA ILE A 115 -32.41 -4.88 -7.06
C ILE A 115 -31.13 -4.16 -7.52
N VAL A 116 -30.17 -3.95 -6.60
CA VAL A 116 -28.87 -3.34 -6.96
C VAL A 116 -28.10 -4.20 -7.95
N SER A 117 -28.15 -5.53 -7.80
CA SER A 117 -27.56 -6.47 -8.75
C SER A 117 -28.25 -6.41 -10.12
N GLU A 118 -29.58 -6.37 -10.16
CA GLU A 118 -30.34 -6.27 -11.42
C GLU A 118 -30.08 -4.94 -12.15
N GLN A 119 -30.09 -3.82 -11.42
CA GLN A 119 -29.72 -2.51 -11.95
C GLN A 119 -28.31 -2.55 -12.56
N HIS A 120 -27.34 -3.11 -11.83
CA HIS A 120 -25.97 -3.26 -12.30
C HIS A 120 -25.89 -4.10 -13.58
N GLN A 121 -26.57 -5.25 -13.64
CA GLN A 121 -26.58 -6.11 -14.80
C GLN A 121 -27.17 -5.42 -16.03
N LEU A 122 -28.29 -4.70 -15.86
CA LEU A 122 -28.94 -3.96 -16.94
C LEU A 122 -28.04 -2.85 -17.49
N LEU A 123 -27.46 -2.03 -16.60
CA LEU A 123 -26.53 -0.97 -16.99
C LEU A 123 -25.26 -1.55 -17.64
N SER A 124 -24.72 -2.64 -17.09
CA SER A 124 -23.55 -3.31 -17.63
C SER A 124 -23.78 -3.83 -19.03
N TRP A 125 -24.92 -4.51 -19.25
CA TRP A 125 -25.31 -4.96 -20.57
C TRP A 125 -25.45 -3.78 -21.54
N LEU A 126 -26.20 -2.75 -21.18
CA LEU A 126 -26.48 -1.60 -22.04
C LEU A 126 -25.21 -0.88 -22.48
N GLU A 127 -24.32 -0.56 -21.54
CA GLU A 127 -23.09 0.17 -21.84
C GLU A 127 -22.09 -0.69 -22.62
N LYS A 128 -22.01 -2.01 -22.36
CA LYS A 128 -21.23 -2.93 -23.19
C LYS A 128 -21.72 -2.94 -24.64
N GLN A 129 -23.04 -3.04 -24.85
CA GLN A 129 -23.61 -2.99 -26.20
C GLN A 129 -23.35 -1.65 -26.89
N ARG A 130 -23.51 -0.54 -26.16
CA ARG A 130 -23.27 0.82 -26.67
C ARG A 130 -21.84 0.98 -27.18
N LEU A 131 -20.84 0.48 -26.44
CA LEU A 131 -19.43 0.56 -26.84
C LEU A 131 -19.11 -0.41 -27.98
N GLN A 132 -19.54 -1.67 -27.85
CA GLN A 132 -19.23 -2.72 -28.80
C GLN A 132 -19.78 -2.44 -30.20
N HIS A 133 -21.02 -1.91 -30.27
CA HIS A 133 -21.73 -1.67 -31.52
C HIS A 133 -21.63 -0.23 -32.04
N HIS A 134 -20.79 0.60 -31.41
CA HIS A 134 -20.50 1.93 -31.95
C HIS A 134 -19.67 1.81 -33.23
N GLN A 135 -20.22 2.21 -34.38
CA GLN A 135 -19.63 1.98 -35.71
C GLN A 135 -18.20 2.52 -35.86
N THR A 136 -17.88 3.65 -35.23
CA THR A 136 -16.54 4.25 -35.28
C THR A 136 -15.68 3.94 -34.05
N HIS A 137 -16.18 3.13 -33.11
CA HIS A 137 -15.53 2.86 -31.81
C HIS A 137 -15.15 4.12 -31.00
N GLN A 138 -15.87 5.23 -31.22
CA GLN A 138 -15.69 6.52 -30.53
C GLN A 138 -16.89 6.88 -29.64
N ALA A 139 -17.53 5.88 -29.04
CA ALA A 139 -18.61 6.10 -28.08
C ALA A 139 -18.10 7.05 -26.97
N GLN A 140 -18.86 8.12 -26.68
CA GLN A 140 -18.45 9.08 -25.67
C GLN A 140 -18.79 8.57 -24.26
N PRO A 141 -17.98 8.90 -23.24
CA PRO A 141 -18.32 8.69 -21.84
C PRO A 141 -19.58 9.47 -21.47
N ILE A 142 -20.40 8.88 -20.60
CA ILE A 142 -21.62 9.52 -20.07
C ILE A 142 -21.48 9.92 -18.61
N ASN A 143 -20.43 9.42 -17.95
CA ASN A 143 -20.11 9.70 -16.56
C ASN A 143 -18.67 10.24 -16.44
N TYR A 144 -18.46 11.14 -15.49
CA TYR A 144 -17.18 11.81 -15.28
C TYR A 144 -16.94 11.95 -13.79
N VAL A 145 -15.77 11.51 -13.32
CA VAL A 145 -15.44 11.45 -11.90
C VAL A 145 -14.05 11.98 -11.67
N ALA A 146 -13.88 12.83 -10.67
CA ALA A 146 -12.57 13.19 -10.16
C ALA A 146 -12.24 12.40 -8.90
N ASN A 147 -11.01 11.89 -8.84
CA ASN A 147 -10.45 11.19 -7.71
C ASN A 147 -9.20 11.89 -7.21
N SER A 148 -9.04 11.90 -5.90
CA SER A 148 -7.80 12.32 -5.25
C SER A 148 -7.25 11.14 -4.47
N ALA A 149 -6.00 10.76 -4.73
CA ALA A 149 -5.37 9.63 -4.08
C ALA A 149 -3.93 9.95 -3.68
N ALA A 150 -3.48 9.35 -2.57
CA ALA A 150 -2.15 9.55 -2.05
C ALA A 150 -1.35 8.26 -1.97
N PHE A 151 -0.06 8.39 -2.27
CA PHE A 151 0.94 7.40 -1.88
C PHE A 151 1.32 7.58 -0.42
N VAL A 152 1.30 6.46 0.30
CA VAL A 152 1.84 6.35 1.66
C VAL A 152 2.97 5.33 1.61
N LYS A 153 4.18 5.83 1.34
CA LYS A 153 5.38 4.99 1.24
C LYS A 153 6.06 4.90 2.61
N LEU A 154 6.19 3.73 3.20
CA LEU A 154 6.97 3.52 4.42
C LEU A 154 8.14 2.62 4.07
N ASP A 155 9.36 3.12 4.27
CA ASP A 155 10.58 2.49 3.74
C ASP A 155 10.46 2.28 2.22
N ASP A 156 10.60 1.04 1.74
CA ASP A 156 10.47 0.67 0.32
C ASP A 156 9.12 -0.01 0.00
N GLN A 157 8.11 0.22 0.84
CA GLN A 157 6.77 -0.36 0.68
C GLN A 157 5.70 0.71 0.57
N PHE A 158 4.68 0.44 -0.25
CA PHE A 158 3.50 1.28 -0.43
C PHE A 158 2.32 0.68 0.32
N LEU A 159 1.71 1.48 1.19
CA LEU A 159 0.50 1.12 1.90
C LEU A 159 -0.72 1.40 1.02
N LEU A 160 -1.56 0.39 0.85
CA LEU A 160 -2.84 0.47 0.15
C LEU A 160 -4.00 0.13 1.11
N HIS A 161 -5.18 0.62 0.75
CA HIS A 161 -6.44 0.39 1.45
C HIS A 161 -7.35 -0.55 0.65
N GLN A 162 -8.13 -1.38 1.32
CA GLN A 162 -9.06 -2.31 0.69
C GLN A 162 -10.26 -1.56 0.11
N ARG A 163 -10.64 -1.87 -1.12
CA ARG A 163 -11.81 -1.27 -1.77
C ARG A 163 -13.08 -1.60 -1.00
N GLU A 164 -13.92 -0.59 -0.75
CA GLU A 164 -15.26 -0.79 -0.22
C GLU A 164 -16.17 -1.45 -1.28
N GLY A 165 -17.04 -2.37 -0.84
CA GLY A 165 -18.22 -2.74 -1.62
C GLY A 165 -18.09 -3.88 -2.64
N ASN A 166 -17.39 -4.98 -2.32
CA ASN A 166 -17.48 -6.21 -3.12
C ASN A 166 -18.77 -7.01 -2.85
N LEU A 167 -19.94 -6.42 -3.11
CA LEU A 167 -21.18 -7.19 -3.28
C LEU A 167 -21.15 -8.00 -4.59
N VAL A 168 -20.37 -7.54 -5.58
CA VAL A 168 -20.04 -8.28 -6.79
C VAL A 168 -18.53 -8.44 -6.82
N LYS A 169 -18.03 -9.68 -6.77
CA LYS A 169 -16.59 -9.98 -6.95
C LYS A 169 -16.18 -9.58 -8.37
N ASP A 170 -15.80 -8.32 -8.58
CA ASP A 170 -15.13 -7.92 -9.80
C ASP A 170 -13.67 -8.40 -9.77
N GLN A 171 -13.10 -8.72 -10.92
CA GLN A 171 -11.74 -9.26 -11.02
C GLN A 171 -10.67 -8.15 -10.94
N ASN A 172 -11.05 -6.95 -10.49
CA ASN A 172 -10.32 -5.72 -10.72
C ASN A 172 -9.41 -5.35 -9.54
N GLY A 173 -8.97 -6.30 -8.72
CA GLY A 173 -8.08 -6.03 -7.59
C GLY A 173 -8.80 -5.60 -6.31
N GLU A 174 -8.23 -6.00 -5.17
CA GLU A 174 -8.83 -5.84 -3.84
C GLU A 174 -8.41 -4.54 -3.13
N PHE A 175 -7.23 -4.02 -3.49
CA PHE A 175 -6.59 -2.88 -2.81
C PHE A 175 -6.38 -1.70 -3.76
N VAL A 176 -6.51 -0.47 -3.26
CA VAL A 176 -6.30 0.78 -3.98
C VAL A 176 -5.38 1.71 -3.18
N LEU A 177 -4.89 2.77 -3.83
CA LEU A 177 -4.30 3.89 -3.10
C LEU A 177 -5.32 4.48 -2.13
N ILE A 178 -4.83 5.02 -1.01
CA ILE A 178 -5.67 5.75 -0.06
C ILE A 178 -6.22 7.00 -0.76
N GLY A 179 -7.53 7.17 -0.76
CA GLY A 179 -8.19 8.21 -1.55
C GLY A 179 -9.54 7.79 -2.12
N GLY A 180 -10.21 8.74 -2.76
CA GLY A 180 -11.55 8.51 -3.29
C GLY A 180 -12.09 9.65 -4.14
N CYS A 181 -13.39 9.57 -4.41
CA CYS A 181 -14.09 10.45 -5.34
C CYS A 181 -14.47 11.78 -4.70
N THR A 182 -14.34 12.87 -5.46
CA THR A 182 -14.88 14.17 -5.05
C THR A 182 -16.40 14.09 -4.95
N ASN A 183 -16.95 14.56 -3.83
CA ASN A 183 -18.38 14.60 -3.57
C ASN A 183 -18.89 16.02 -3.37
N PHE A 184 -20.20 16.19 -3.16
CA PHE A 184 -20.81 17.51 -3.02
C PHE A 184 -20.28 18.32 -1.83
N SER A 185 -20.04 17.69 -0.68
CA SER A 185 -19.52 18.37 0.52
C SER A 185 -18.09 18.90 0.35
N ASP A 186 -17.31 18.32 -0.57
CA ASP A 186 -15.97 18.82 -0.88
C ASP A 186 -16.02 20.22 -1.54
N LEU A 187 -17.18 20.62 -2.08
CA LEU A 187 -17.40 21.93 -2.71
C LEU A 187 -17.98 22.96 -1.73
N ASP A 188 -18.16 22.65 -0.44
CA ASP A 188 -18.86 23.52 0.52
C ASP A 188 -18.21 24.90 0.68
N ASP A 189 -16.88 24.97 0.59
CA ASP A 189 -16.12 26.22 0.78
C ASP A 189 -16.10 27.09 -0.49
N LEU A 190 -16.67 26.61 -1.60
CA LEU A 190 -16.82 27.40 -2.82
C LEU A 190 -18.08 28.26 -2.72
N ASP A 191 -17.91 29.55 -3.02
CA ASP A 191 -19.01 30.51 -3.18
C ASP A 191 -19.71 30.32 -4.53
N LEU A 192 -20.43 29.21 -4.64
CA LEU A 192 -21.18 28.78 -5.82
C LEU A 192 -22.60 28.37 -5.41
N SER A 193 -23.56 28.59 -6.31
CA SER A 193 -24.92 28.07 -6.14
C SER A 193 -24.96 26.55 -6.20
N PHE A 194 -26.06 25.96 -5.69
CA PHE A 194 -26.30 24.51 -5.75
C PHE A 194 -26.19 23.96 -7.18
N GLN A 195 -26.76 24.67 -8.17
CA GLN A 195 -26.72 24.23 -9.57
C GLN A 195 -25.31 24.29 -10.15
N GLU A 196 -24.53 25.31 -9.83
CA GLU A 196 -23.14 25.43 -10.27
C GLU A 196 -22.27 24.30 -9.69
N LYS A 197 -22.46 23.95 -8.40
CA LYS A 197 -21.77 22.81 -7.77
C LYS A 197 -22.11 21.49 -8.46
N LEU A 198 -23.38 21.24 -8.78
CA LEU A 198 -23.78 20.06 -9.54
C LEU A 198 -23.16 20.02 -10.95
N MET A 199 -23.07 21.17 -11.62
CA MET A 199 -22.44 21.28 -12.93
C MET A 199 -20.93 21.00 -12.87
N LEU A 200 -20.23 21.45 -11.82
CA LEU A 200 -18.83 21.10 -11.60
C LEU A 200 -18.65 19.60 -11.37
N LEU A 201 -19.49 18.96 -10.54
CA LEU A 201 -19.39 17.51 -10.33
C LEU A 201 -19.69 16.70 -11.60
N LYS A 202 -20.59 17.19 -12.46
CA LYS A 202 -20.90 16.56 -13.75
C LYS A 202 -19.76 16.69 -14.76
N ASN A 203 -18.91 17.71 -14.63
CA ASN A 203 -17.72 17.91 -15.47
C ASN A 203 -16.51 18.36 -14.63
N PRO A 204 -15.86 17.41 -13.94
CA PRO A 204 -14.88 17.72 -12.92
C PRO A 204 -13.45 17.93 -13.47
N LEU A 205 -13.31 18.17 -14.78
CA LEU A 205 -12.01 18.36 -15.43
C LEU A 205 -11.21 19.52 -14.80
N ASP A 206 -11.90 20.61 -14.47
CA ASP A 206 -11.31 21.87 -14.00
C ASP A 206 -11.64 22.15 -12.53
N LEU A 207 -11.73 21.09 -11.71
CA LEU A 207 -11.92 21.27 -10.26
C LEU A 207 -10.79 22.12 -9.65
N PRO A 208 -11.13 23.10 -8.80
CA PRO A 208 -10.13 23.87 -8.07
C PRO A 208 -9.25 22.96 -7.21
N TYR A 209 -7.96 23.28 -7.11
CA TYR A 209 -7.01 22.52 -6.27
C TYR A 209 -7.49 22.40 -4.82
N SER A 210 -8.12 23.45 -4.26
CA SER A 210 -8.69 23.41 -2.90
C SER A 210 -9.73 22.31 -2.71
N VAL A 211 -10.55 22.03 -3.73
CA VAL A 211 -11.52 20.93 -3.69
C VAL A 211 -10.81 19.59 -3.79
N VAL A 212 -9.85 19.46 -4.71
CA VAL A 212 -9.07 18.24 -4.91
C VAL A 212 -8.30 17.86 -3.62
N GLU A 213 -7.68 18.84 -2.96
CA GLU A 213 -6.99 18.66 -1.69
C GLU A 213 -7.95 18.31 -0.55
N LYS A 214 -9.11 18.99 -0.48
CA LYS A 214 -10.15 18.69 0.53
C LYS A 214 -10.72 17.28 0.37
N THR A 215 -10.97 16.84 -0.86
CA THR A 215 -11.34 15.44 -1.15
C THR A 215 -10.30 14.50 -0.58
N LEU A 216 -9.00 14.70 -0.85
CA LEU A 216 -7.96 13.83 -0.31
C LEU A 216 -7.95 13.82 1.22
N ILE A 217 -8.06 15.00 1.86
CA ILE A 217 -8.03 15.12 3.32
C ILE A 217 -9.17 14.33 3.96
N ARG A 218 -10.38 14.41 3.39
CA ARG A 218 -11.54 13.65 3.84
C ARG A 218 -11.30 12.15 3.72
N GLU A 219 -10.85 11.69 2.56
CA GLU A 219 -10.62 10.28 2.28
C GLU A 219 -9.52 9.69 3.17
N VAL A 220 -8.39 10.39 3.33
CA VAL A 220 -7.33 9.96 4.27
C VAL A 220 -7.88 9.84 5.69
N LYS A 221 -8.72 10.77 6.14
CA LYS A 221 -9.35 10.70 7.47
C LYS A 221 -10.30 9.50 7.59
N GLU A 222 -11.14 9.27 6.59
CA GLU A 222 -12.12 8.18 6.56
C GLU A 222 -11.43 6.80 6.57
N GLU A 223 -10.40 6.62 5.74
CA GLU A 223 -9.72 5.33 5.56
C GLU A 223 -8.65 5.05 6.63
N THR A 224 -7.98 6.08 7.15
CA THR A 224 -6.81 5.91 8.05
C THR A 224 -6.98 6.49 9.45
N THR A 225 -8.04 7.26 9.70
CA THR A 225 -8.28 8.02 10.95
C THR A 225 -7.26 9.12 11.25
N LEU A 226 -6.36 9.43 10.33
CA LEU A 226 -5.36 10.48 10.49
C LEU A 226 -5.99 11.88 10.36
N GLU A 227 -5.59 12.79 11.24
CA GLU A 227 -6.04 14.19 11.23
C GLU A 227 -5.06 15.10 10.49
N TYR A 228 -5.56 15.85 9.50
CA TYR A 228 -4.74 16.76 8.70
C TYR A 228 -4.07 17.84 9.56
N GLN A 229 -2.83 18.21 9.21
CA GLN A 229 -1.93 19.13 9.92
C GLN A 229 -1.48 18.69 11.33
N GLN A 230 -2.15 17.73 11.96
CA GLN A 230 -1.73 17.14 13.24
C GLN A 230 -0.87 15.89 13.01
N ASP A 231 -1.38 15.01 12.15
CA ASP A 231 -0.79 13.70 11.89
C ASP A 231 -0.01 13.68 10.58
N TYR A 232 -0.36 14.54 9.61
CA TYR A 232 0.29 14.56 8.31
C TYR A 232 0.13 15.89 7.56
N THR A 233 0.97 16.08 6.54
CA THR A 233 0.82 17.08 5.49
C THR A 233 0.72 16.38 4.13
N VAL A 234 0.12 17.05 3.14
CA VAL A 234 -0.08 16.52 1.78
C VAL A 234 0.78 17.29 0.79
N PHE A 235 1.21 16.61 -0.28
CA PHE A 235 2.00 17.20 -1.35
C PHE A 235 1.53 16.67 -2.69
N PHE A 236 1.16 17.58 -3.59
CA PHE A 236 0.75 17.23 -4.95
C PHE A 236 1.92 16.68 -5.76
N ILE A 237 1.66 15.62 -6.53
CA ILE A 237 2.63 14.99 -7.43
C ILE A 237 2.27 15.36 -8.86
N ASP A 238 1.12 14.91 -9.33
CA ASP A 238 0.73 15.04 -10.73
C ASP A 238 -0.78 14.85 -10.93
N LYS A 239 -1.28 15.30 -12.08
CA LYS A 239 -2.61 15.02 -12.60
C LYS A 239 -2.48 14.00 -13.71
N LEU A 240 -3.12 12.84 -13.55
CA LEU A 240 -3.04 11.78 -14.55
C LEU A 240 -3.80 12.14 -15.82
N ASN A 241 -3.39 11.51 -16.92
CA ASN A 241 -4.13 11.55 -18.17
C ASN A 241 -5.56 11.01 -17.94
N PRO A 242 -6.60 11.60 -18.55
CA PRO A 242 -7.96 11.12 -18.41
C PRO A 242 -8.05 9.64 -18.81
N TYR A 243 -8.56 8.83 -17.89
CA TYR A 243 -8.64 7.38 -18.06
C TYR A 243 -10.09 6.97 -18.25
N ARG A 244 -10.36 6.14 -19.26
CA ARG A 244 -11.72 5.77 -19.64
C ARG A 244 -11.92 4.27 -19.51
N GLN A 245 -12.94 3.88 -18.75
CA GLN A 245 -13.25 2.47 -18.54
C GLN A 245 -14.75 2.27 -18.30
N LEU A 246 -15.24 1.07 -18.63
CA LEU A 246 -16.52 0.56 -18.14
C LEU A 246 -16.34 0.09 -16.69
N SER A 247 -16.87 0.87 -15.75
CA SER A 247 -16.66 0.64 -14.31
C SER A 247 -17.74 1.35 -13.48
N GLY A 248 -17.72 1.09 -12.17
CA GLY A 248 -18.70 1.59 -11.21
C GLY A 248 -19.30 0.45 -10.40
N SER A 249 -19.44 0.63 -9.09
CA SER A 249 -20.10 -0.33 -8.21
C SER A 249 -21.62 -0.11 -8.22
N GLY A 250 -22.37 -1.21 -8.11
CA GLY A 250 -23.84 -1.19 -8.06
C GLY A 250 -24.46 -0.39 -9.22
N VAL A 251 -25.24 0.63 -8.86
CA VAL A 251 -26.03 1.46 -9.78
C VAL A 251 -25.25 2.47 -10.60
N ASN A 252 -23.94 2.59 -10.35
CA ASN A 252 -23.10 3.61 -10.99
C ASN A 252 -22.34 3.07 -12.21
N TYR A 253 -22.68 1.87 -12.70
CA TYR A 253 -21.94 1.25 -13.80
C TYR A 253 -22.17 1.99 -15.12
N ALA A 254 -21.11 2.63 -15.64
CA ALA A 254 -21.17 3.37 -16.89
C ALA A 254 -19.80 3.45 -17.57
N TYR A 255 -19.78 3.76 -18.87
CA TYR A 255 -18.54 4.20 -19.50
C TYR A 255 -18.16 5.58 -18.96
N THR A 256 -17.11 5.57 -18.13
CA THR A 256 -16.76 6.68 -17.24
C THR A 256 -15.39 7.22 -17.61
N THR A 257 -15.23 8.55 -17.58
CA THR A 257 -13.91 9.19 -17.58
C THR A 257 -13.50 9.52 -16.16
N TYR A 258 -12.32 9.07 -15.76
CA TYR A 258 -11.71 9.35 -14.48
C TYR A 258 -10.61 10.41 -14.63
N TYR A 259 -10.64 11.40 -13.75
CA TYR A 259 -9.60 12.40 -13.57
C TYR A 259 -8.93 12.17 -12.22
N PHE A 260 -7.70 11.66 -12.23
CA PHE A 260 -6.97 11.37 -11.00
C PHE A 260 -5.96 12.48 -10.68
N ASN A 261 -5.96 12.92 -9.43
CA ASN A 261 -4.95 13.79 -8.86
C ASN A 261 -4.16 12.98 -7.83
N LEU A 262 -2.84 12.93 -8.01
CA LEU A 262 -1.95 12.14 -7.18
C LEU A 262 -1.20 13.03 -6.19
N PHE A 263 -1.06 12.50 -4.98
CA PHE A 263 -0.36 13.13 -3.88
C PHE A 263 0.60 12.13 -3.22
N TYR A 264 1.50 12.62 -2.39
CA TYR A 264 2.05 11.84 -1.28
C TYR A 264 1.77 12.55 0.03
N ILE A 265 1.74 11.79 1.12
CA ILE A 265 1.65 12.38 2.47
C ILE A 265 2.98 12.29 3.20
N GLN A 266 3.24 13.26 4.06
CA GLN A 266 4.33 13.21 5.03
C GLN A 266 3.76 13.19 6.43
N LEU A 267 4.04 12.12 7.16
CA LEU A 267 3.56 11.86 8.52
C LEU A 267 4.41 12.62 9.53
N THR A 268 3.74 13.19 10.52
CA THR A 268 4.38 13.55 11.79
C THR A 268 4.68 12.27 12.58
N LYS A 269 5.44 12.40 13.68
CA LYS A 269 5.70 11.25 14.56
C LYS A 269 4.41 10.64 15.13
N ASN A 270 3.45 11.48 15.51
CA ASN A 270 2.16 11.02 16.04
C ASN A 270 1.35 10.34 14.93
N GLY A 271 1.30 10.93 13.74
CA GLY A 271 0.62 10.33 12.60
C GLY A 271 1.20 8.98 12.19
N PHE A 272 2.53 8.82 12.26
CA PHE A 272 3.18 7.52 12.05
C PHE A 272 2.68 6.46 13.05
N PHE A 273 2.62 6.77 14.35
CA PHE A 273 2.12 5.81 15.34
C PHE A 273 0.63 5.51 15.17
N ARG A 274 -0.20 6.52 14.89
CA ARG A 274 -1.63 6.33 14.62
C ARG A 274 -1.87 5.45 13.41
N LEU A 275 -1.11 5.63 12.33
CA LEU A 275 -1.21 4.80 11.14
C LEU A 275 -0.85 3.34 11.44
N LEU A 276 0.26 3.10 12.15
CA LEU A 276 0.63 1.74 12.56
C LEU A 276 -0.43 1.09 13.44
N GLN A 277 -1.05 1.87 14.34
CA GLN A 277 -2.14 1.39 15.17
C GLN A 277 -3.39 1.07 14.34
N ALA A 278 -3.72 1.88 13.32
CA ALA A 278 -4.81 1.62 12.40
C ALA A 278 -4.59 0.31 11.62
N GLU A 279 -3.37 0.09 11.09
CA GLU A 279 -2.97 -1.15 10.41
C GLU A 279 -3.15 -2.38 11.33
N GLN A 280 -2.82 -2.25 12.62
CA GLN A 280 -2.91 -3.34 13.58
C GLN A 280 -4.34 -3.63 14.03
N ASN A 281 -5.15 -2.59 14.19
CA ASN A 281 -6.55 -2.73 14.60
C ASN A 281 -7.43 -3.28 13.48
N LYS A 282 -7.05 -3.01 12.21
CA LYS A 282 -7.79 -3.46 11.02
C LYS A 282 -6.84 -4.06 9.97
N PRO A 283 -6.15 -5.18 10.25
CA PRO A 283 -5.14 -5.73 9.34
C PRO A 283 -5.71 -6.25 8.02
N GLN A 284 -7.01 -6.46 7.93
CA GLN A 284 -7.70 -6.91 6.73
C GLN A 284 -7.91 -5.81 5.68
N ILE A 285 -7.99 -4.54 6.11
CA ILE A 285 -8.26 -3.41 5.20
C ILE A 285 -6.97 -2.79 4.66
N PHE A 286 -5.80 -3.16 5.18
CA PHE A 286 -4.52 -2.63 4.75
C PHE A 286 -3.65 -3.71 4.13
N SER A 287 -2.86 -3.33 3.13
CA SER A 287 -1.82 -4.19 2.59
C SER A 287 -0.61 -3.37 2.14
N ARG A 288 0.57 -3.92 2.36
CA ARG A 288 1.84 -3.32 1.95
C ARG A 288 2.38 -4.04 0.73
N PHE A 289 2.74 -3.27 -0.28
CA PHE A 289 3.34 -3.76 -1.51
C PHE A 289 4.77 -3.24 -1.60
N SER A 290 5.76 -4.13 -1.76
CA SER A 290 7.09 -3.67 -2.18
C SER A 290 7.05 -2.97 -3.54
N LEU A 291 8.11 -2.24 -3.90
CA LEU A 291 8.21 -1.59 -5.21
C LEU A 291 7.95 -2.57 -6.38
N ASP A 292 8.49 -3.78 -6.30
CA ASP A 292 8.30 -4.80 -7.33
C ASP A 292 6.87 -5.34 -7.36
N GLU A 293 6.30 -5.68 -6.19
CA GLU A 293 4.93 -6.16 -6.07
C GLU A 293 3.90 -5.11 -6.49
N PHE A 294 4.15 -3.84 -6.18
CA PHE A 294 3.28 -2.74 -6.56
C PHE A 294 3.31 -2.52 -8.08
N ALA A 295 4.49 -2.60 -8.70
CA ALA A 295 4.60 -2.56 -10.16
C ALA A 295 3.96 -3.78 -10.86
N GLU A 296 3.88 -4.93 -10.19
CA GLU A 296 3.20 -6.13 -10.70
C GLU A 296 1.70 -6.17 -10.33
N SER A 297 1.21 -5.17 -9.59
CA SER A 297 -0.15 -5.12 -9.06
C SER A 297 -0.54 -6.34 -8.20
N LYS A 298 0.45 -7.06 -7.65
CA LYS A 298 0.23 -8.31 -6.93
C LYS A 298 1.34 -8.59 -5.91
N THR A 299 0.94 -8.95 -4.70
CA THR A 299 1.87 -9.39 -3.66
C THR A 299 2.23 -10.88 -3.79
N LYS A 300 3.32 -11.30 -3.14
CA LYS A 300 3.72 -12.73 -3.09
C LYS A 300 2.66 -13.64 -2.43
N ASP A 301 1.87 -13.12 -1.50
CA ASP A 301 0.76 -13.84 -0.86
C ASP A 301 -0.56 -13.79 -1.66
N GLY A 302 -0.56 -13.12 -2.83
CA GLY A 302 -1.64 -13.18 -3.81
C GLY A 302 -2.66 -12.05 -3.75
N LYS A 303 -2.50 -11.06 -2.86
CA LYS A 303 -3.33 -9.85 -2.84
C LYS A 303 -3.09 -9.03 -4.09
N THR A 304 -4.13 -8.38 -4.60
CA THR A 304 -4.10 -7.67 -5.89
C THR A 304 -4.46 -6.21 -5.73
N ALA A 305 -3.76 -5.34 -6.47
CA ALA A 305 -3.97 -3.89 -6.44
C ALA A 305 -4.68 -3.41 -7.72
N TYR A 306 -5.72 -2.59 -7.56
CA TYR A 306 -6.37 -1.90 -8.66
C TYR A 306 -5.66 -0.58 -8.96
N ILE A 307 -4.70 -0.63 -9.89
CA ILE A 307 -3.87 0.51 -10.26
C ILE A 307 -3.68 0.62 -11.78
N ASP A 308 -4.62 0.08 -12.55
CA ASP A 308 -4.59 0.08 -14.03
C ASP A 308 -4.45 1.50 -14.59
N VAL A 309 -5.05 2.48 -13.90
CA VAL A 309 -4.92 3.90 -14.27
C VAL A 309 -3.48 4.41 -14.18
N LEU A 310 -2.70 3.94 -13.19
CA LEU A 310 -1.29 4.30 -13.05
C LEU A 310 -0.48 3.67 -14.19
N HIS A 311 -0.70 2.38 -14.45
CA HIS A 311 -0.07 1.69 -15.57
C HIS A 311 -0.34 2.38 -16.89
N ALA A 312 -1.61 2.69 -17.19
CA ALA A 312 -2.00 3.39 -18.40
C ALA A 312 -1.34 4.77 -18.52
N HIS A 313 -1.24 5.51 -17.42
CA HIS A 313 -0.58 6.81 -17.40
C HIS A 313 0.91 6.73 -17.74
N PHE A 314 1.60 5.70 -17.23
CA PHE A 314 3.02 5.44 -17.53
C PHE A 314 3.21 4.55 -18.78
N GLY A 315 2.22 4.50 -19.69
CA GLY A 315 2.33 3.82 -20.98
C GLY A 315 2.41 2.29 -20.89
N ASN A 316 2.01 1.70 -19.77
CA ASN A 316 2.16 0.29 -19.44
C ASN A 316 3.63 -0.20 -19.49
N ASP A 317 4.58 0.70 -19.22
CA ASP A 317 6.02 0.37 -19.11
C ASP A 317 6.43 0.19 -17.64
N PRO A 318 6.72 -1.04 -17.19
CA PRO A 318 7.10 -1.31 -15.80
C PRO A 318 8.36 -0.59 -15.35
N LEU A 319 9.31 -0.31 -16.26
CA LEU A 319 10.56 0.36 -15.90
C LEU A 319 10.32 1.83 -15.60
N ILE A 320 9.55 2.53 -16.46
CA ILE A 320 9.17 3.93 -16.24
C ILE A 320 8.34 4.04 -14.96
N PHE A 321 7.38 3.11 -14.78
CA PHE A 321 6.54 3.11 -13.59
C PHE A 321 7.36 2.92 -12.30
N LYS A 322 8.24 1.93 -12.24
CA LYS A 322 9.14 1.72 -11.08
C LYS A 322 10.03 2.93 -10.81
N GLN A 323 10.55 3.58 -11.85
CA GLN A 323 11.35 4.80 -11.70
C GLN A 323 10.54 5.96 -11.10
N ALA A 324 9.30 6.14 -11.54
CA ALA A 324 8.39 7.15 -10.98
C ALA A 324 8.09 6.87 -9.50
N LEU A 325 7.75 5.62 -9.17
CA LEU A 325 7.48 5.19 -7.80
C LEU A 325 8.70 5.34 -6.87
N ASN A 326 9.90 5.09 -7.38
CA ASN A 326 11.12 5.23 -6.58
C ASN A 326 11.42 6.68 -6.17
N ARG A 327 10.95 7.66 -6.96
CA ARG A 327 11.10 9.10 -6.65
C ARG A 327 10.15 9.58 -5.55
N ILE A 328 9.12 8.81 -5.23
CA ILE A 328 8.20 9.13 -4.14
C ILE A 328 8.97 9.01 -2.81
N PRO A 329 8.98 10.07 -1.98
CA PRO A 329 9.69 10.04 -0.70
C PRO A 329 8.99 9.11 0.30
N SER A 330 9.73 8.64 1.30
CA SER A 330 9.12 7.97 2.46
C SER A 330 8.20 8.97 3.18
N ALA A 331 6.97 8.54 3.44
CA ALA A 331 5.97 9.25 4.20
C ALA A 331 6.44 9.54 5.64
N PHE A 332 7.31 8.71 6.20
CA PHE A 332 7.92 8.99 7.51
C PHE A 332 9.44 9.03 7.40
N ILE A 333 10.03 10.15 7.81
CA ILE A 333 11.48 10.31 7.91
C ILE A 333 11.88 10.04 9.36
N ASN A 334 12.44 8.86 9.58
CA ASN A 334 12.97 8.51 10.87
C ASN A 334 14.32 9.19 11.12
N SER A 335 14.49 9.82 12.29
CA SER A 335 15.77 10.39 12.72
C SER A 335 16.13 9.90 14.12
N TYR A 336 17.41 9.58 14.33
CA TYR A 336 17.96 9.25 15.63
C TYR A 336 18.74 10.45 16.16
N ARG A 337 18.69 10.65 17.47
CA ARG A 337 19.43 11.74 18.15
C ARG A 337 20.93 11.52 18.09
N PHE A 338 21.33 10.26 18.20
CA PHE A 338 22.71 9.81 18.20
C PHE A 338 22.94 8.96 16.95
N ALA A 339 23.75 9.48 16.03
CA ALA A 339 23.94 8.91 14.70
C ALA A 339 25.41 8.99 14.23
N LYS A 340 26.35 9.21 15.15
CA LYS A 340 27.79 9.23 14.86
C LYS A 340 28.49 8.07 15.56
N GLU A 341 29.65 7.67 15.04
CA GLU A 341 30.46 6.62 15.67
C GLU A 341 30.89 6.99 17.10
N THR A 342 31.06 8.28 17.40
CA THR A 342 31.33 8.81 18.75
C THR A 342 30.21 8.51 19.75
N ASP A 343 28.99 8.30 19.26
CA ASP A 343 27.82 8.06 20.09
C ASP A 343 27.58 6.56 20.31
N SER A 344 28.46 5.71 19.80
CA SER A 344 28.30 4.26 19.91
C SER A 344 28.20 3.83 21.36
N ILE A 345 27.26 2.92 21.64
CA ILE A 345 27.00 2.40 22.98
C ILE A 345 27.32 0.91 23.05
N THR A 346 27.79 0.45 24.19
CA THR A 346 27.82 -0.96 24.54
C THR A 346 26.91 -1.18 25.72
N LEU A 347 25.79 -1.86 25.47
CA LEU A 347 24.76 -2.17 26.45
C LEU A 347 25.25 -3.28 27.39
N PRO A 348 25.11 -3.14 28.71
CA PRO A 348 25.40 -4.21 29.66
C PRO A 348 24.22 -5.17 29.78
N LEU A 349 24.49 -6.45 30.09
CA LEU A 349 23.45 -7.45 30.38
C LEU A 349 23.14 -7.54 31.89
N HIS A 350 24.12 -7.21 32.74
CA HIS A 350 24.02 -7.29 34.20
C HIS A 350 24.56 -6.02 34.85
N GLN A 351 24.07 -5.68 36.05
CA GLN A 351 24.44 -4.45 36.77
C GLN A 351 25.93 -4.33 37.11
N GLN A 352 26.65 -5.46 37.18
CA GLN A 352 28.10 -5.49 37.47
C GLN A 352 28.94 -5.02 36.28
N ARG A 353 28.35 -4.90 35.08
CA ARG A 353 29.02 -4.42 33.88
C ARG A 353 28.59 -2.98 33.60
N PRO A 354 29.53 -2.08 33.28
CA PRO A 354 29.18 -0.69 33.00
C PRO A 354 28.55 -0.55 31.61
N LEU A 355 27.62 0.41 31.49
CA LEU A 355 27.26 1.00 30.20
C LEU A 355 28.48 1.76 29.66
N ARG A 356 28.84 1.54 28.39
CA ARG A 356 30.00 2.19 27.78
C ARG A 356 29.59 3.00 26.56
N ILE A 357 30.14 4.20 26.40
CA ILE A 357 29.86 5.10 25.27
C ILE A 357 31.16 5.58 24.64
N GLY A 358 31.19 5.72 23.32
CA GLY A 358 32.33 6.30 22.61
C GLY A 358 32.72 5.50 21.38
N THR A 359 33.72 6.03 20.67
CA THR A 359 34.33 5.31 19.55
C THR A 359 35.01 4.04 20.03
N THR A 360 35.06 3.06 19.14
CA THR A 360 35.65 1.76 19.45
C THR A 360 37.12 1.90 19.88
N GLY A 361 37.47 1.36 21.05
CA GLY A 361 38.80 1.46 21.68
C GLY A 361 39.03 2.74 22.50
N LYS A 362 38.08 3.67 22.55
CA LYS A 362 38.10 4.87 23.40
C LYS A 362 36.79 5.02 24.18
N GLU A 363 36.15 3.90 24.48
CA GLU A 363 34.89 3.89 25.19
C GLU A 363 35.08 4.35 26.64
N ARG A 364 34.21 5.25 27.10
CA ARG A 364 34.12 5.65 28.51
C ARG A 364 33.03 4.84 29.20
N SER A 365 33.33 4.29 30.38
CA SER A 365 32.33 3.72 31.28
C SER A 365 31.50 4.83 31.91
N ILE A 366 30.19 4.68 31.90
CA ILE A 366 29.28 5.61 32.56
C ILE A 366 28.73 4.93 33.82
N ALA A 367 28.98 5.56 34.97
CA ALA A 367 28.54 5.08 36.27
C ALA A 367 27.07 5.45 36.53
N ILE A 368 26.16 4.80 35.81
CA ILE A 368 24.71 4.90 36.02
C ILE A 368 24.27 3.69 36.86
N PRO A 369 23.52 3.88 37.97
CA PRO A 369 23.09 2.79 38.84
C PRO A 369 21.92 2.00 38.22
N LEU A 370 22.22 1.24 37.16
CA LEU A 370 21.26 0.40 36.47
C LEU A 370 21.06 -0.92 37.23
N THR A 371 19.81 -1.32 37.43
CA THR A 371 19.50 -2.67 37.91
C THR A 371 19.72 -3.70 36.81
N THR A 372 19.92 -4.98 37.15
CA THR A 372 20.00 -6.06 36.14
C THR A 372 18.77 -6.09 35.22
N ARG A 373 17.58 -5.81 35.77
CA ARG A 373 16.33 -5.71 35.00
C ARG A 373 16.38 -4.59 33.97
N GLN A 374 16.91 -3.42 34.32
CA GLN A 374 17.10 -2.30 33.40
C GLN A 374 18.17 -2.59 32.34
N CYS A 375 19.27 -3.25 32.72
CA CYS A 375 20.28 -3.72 31.77
C CYS A 375 19.66 -4.66 30.72
N GLN A 376 18.87 -5.64 31.17
CA GLN A 376 18.15 -6.55 30.28
C GLN A 376 17.12 -5.83 29.38
N LEU A 377 16.45 -4.79 29.89
CA LEU A 377 15.52 -3.98 29.11
C LEU A 377 16.24 -3.21 28.00
N LEU A 378 17.35 -2.56 28.32
CA LEU A 378 18.18 -1.89 27.33
C LEU A 378 18.68 -2.87 26.28
N TRP A 379 19.12 -4.05 26.70
CA TRP A 379 19.56 -5.11 25.82
C TRP A 379 18.46 -5.53 24.84
N LEU A 380 17.23 -5.72 25.34
CA LEU A 380 16.06 -6.04 24.53
C LEU A 380 15.74 -4.93 23.51
N LEU A 381 15.74 -3.66 23.94
CA LEU A 381 15.54 -2.53 23.04
C LEU A 381 16.63 -2.44 21.98
N GLY A 382 17.89 -2.68 22.36
CA GLY A 382 19.02 -2.75 21.46
C GLY A 382 18.88 -3.87 20.45
N ALA A 383 18.49 -5.08 20.89
CA ALA A 383 18.27 -6.22 20.03
C ALA A 383 17.14 -5.95 19.03
N HIS A 384 16.04 -5.34 19.47
CA HIS A 384 14.93 -4.94 18.61
C HIS A 384 15.36 -3.89 17.57
N ALA A 385 16.06 -2.84 17.99
CA ALA A 385 16.60 -1.82 17.09
C ALA A 385 17.55 -2.42 16.04
N ARG A 386 18.32 -3.44 16.43
CA ARG A 386 19.25 -4.21 15.58
C ARG A 386 18.57 -5.27 14.70
N HIS A 387 17.24 -5.37 14.73
CA HIS A 387 16.45 -6.38 14.01
C HIS A 387 16.80 -7.84 14.38
N PHE A 388 17.28 -8.07 15.60
CA PHE A 388 17.47 -9.43 16.10
C PHE A 388 16.13 -10.13 16.29
N ARG A 389 16.14 -11.46 16.18
CA ARG A 389 14.93 -12.27 16.41
C ARG A 389 14.59 -12.27 17.89
N ILE A 390 13.33 -11.97 18.18
CA ILE A 390 12.78 -11.89 19.52
C ILE A 390 11.52 -12.76 19.52
N SER A 391 11.50 -13.79 20.35
CA SER A 391 10.35 -14.66 20.59
C SER A 391 9.65 -14.29 21.90
N SER A 392 8.41 -14.76 22.09
CA SER A 392 7.66 -14.65 23.36
C SER A 392 7.30 -13.21 23.80
N CYS A 393 6.70 -12.41 22.92
CA CYS A 393 6.45 -10.97 23.13
C CYS A 393 4.99 -10.58 23.42
N ALA A 394 4.02 -11.46 23.13
CA ALA A 394 2.67 -11.05 22.74
C ALA A 394 1.77 -10.41 23.81
N ILE A 395 2.25 -10.21 25.05
CA ILE A 395 1.42 -9.70 26.15
C ILE A 395 1.94 -8.37 26.73
N VAL A 396 3.23 -8.06 26.60
CA VAL A 396 3.83 -6.94 27.36
C VAL A 396 4.15 -5.72 26.52
N PHE A 397 4.54 -5.92 25.26
CA PHE A 397 4.80 -4.85 24.31
C PHE A 397 4.60 -5.33 22.88
N GLN A 398 4.47 -4.37 21.98
CA GLN A 398 4.44 -4.60 20.55
C GLN A 398 5.68 -3.99 19.90
N ARG A 399 6.26 -4.73 18.95
CA ARG A 399 7.40 -4.29 18.15
C ARG A 399 6.90 -3.45 16.97
N LEU A 400 7.46 -2.26 16.83
CA LEU A 400 7.21 -1.34 15.72
C LEU A 400 8.51 -1.11 14.92
N PRO A 401 8.43 -0.58 13.69
CA PRO A 401 9.60 -0.23 12.89
C PRO A 401 10.55 0.75 13.59
N TYR A 402 11.78 0.85 13.07
CA TYR A 402 12.83 1.78 13.55
C TYR A 402 13.24 1.62 15.03
N GLY A 403 13.07 0.42 15.59
CA GLY A 403 13.41 0.11 16.98
C GLY A 403 12.40 0.62 18.00
N TRP A 404 11.24 1.13 17.56
CA TRP A 404 10.14 1.52 18.45
C TRP A 404 9.45 0.30 19.04
N ILE A 405 9.05 0.41 20.29
CA ILE A 405 8.09 -0.47 20.94
C ILE A 405 6.90 0.32 21.43
N GLN A 406 5.73 -0.31 21.42
CA GLN A 406 4.56 0.14 22.16
C GLN A 406 4.45 -0.69 23.42
N ALA A 407 4.68 -0.09 24.58
CA ALA A 407 4.51 -0.76 25.86
C ALA A 407 3.00 -0.89 26.16
N LEU A 408 2.54 -2.10 26.42
CA LEU A 408 1.12 -2.41 26.67
C LEU A 408 0.82 -2.61 28.16
N HIS A 409 1.85 -2.92 28.95
CA HIS A 409 1.72 -3.16 30.39
C HIS A 409 2.31 -2.01 31.21
N ILE A 410 1.60 -1.61 32.28
CA ILE A 410 1.98 -0.48 33.13
C ILE A 410 3.36 -0.66 33.79
N ASP A 411 3.71 -1.89 34.19
CA ASP A 411 5.01 -2.17 34.79
C ASP A 411 6.18 -1.89 33.83
N LEU A 412 6.01 -2.17 32.54
CA LEU A 412 7.03 -1.86 31.53
C LEU A 412 7.10 -0.36 31.27
N ILE A 413 5.95 0.31 31.19
CA ILE A 413 5.88 1.77 31.04
C ILE A 413 6.63 2.45 32.21
N ASN A 414 6.34 2.05 33.45
CA ASN A 414 6.99 2.59 34.64
C ASN A 414 8.51 2.34 34.60
N GLU A 415 8.95 1.13 34.27
CA GLU A 415 10.39 0.81 34.16
C GLU A 415 11.09 1.68 33.10
N LEU A 416 10.47 1.86 31.92
CA LEU A 416 11.01 2.71 30.85
C LEU A 416 11.04 4.18 31.24
N GLN A 417 10.03 4.68 31.95
CA GLN A 417 9.99 6.04 32.46
C GLN A 417 11.05 6.29 33.54
N THR A 418 11.25 5.33 34.46
CA THR A 418 12.34 5.38 35.44
C THR A 418 13.69 5.42 34.73
N LEU A 419 13.89 4.55 33.73
CA LEU A 419 15.13 4.49 32.97
C LEU A 419 15.40 5.78 32.18
N ALA A 420 14.39 6.37 31.55
CA ALA A 420 14.49 7.65 30.85
C ALA A 420 14.78 8.82 31.81
N THR A 421 14.26 8.77 33.04
CA THR A 421 14.56 9.78 34.07
C THR A 421 16.00 9.67 34.52
N LEU A 422 16.47 8.45 34.82
CA LEU A 422 17.85 8.18 35.20
C LEU A 422 18.84 8.62 34.11
N PHE A 423 18.54 8.34 32.85
CA PHE A 423 19.36 8.79 31.72
C PHE A 423 19.45 10.31 31.60
N ARG A 424 18.37 11.04 31.86
CA ARG A 424 18.40 12.51 31.89
C ARG A 424 19.22 13.06 33.06
N GLU A 425 19.07 12.49 34.24
CA GLU A 425 19.85 12.87 35.44
C GLU A 425 21.36 12.73 35.21
N TYR A 426 21.77 11.68 34.50
CA TYR A 426 23.18 11.42 34.18
C TYR A 426 23.64 12.04 32.85
N GLN A 427 22.82 12.87 32.20
CA GLN A 427 23.11 13.55 30.92
C GLN A 427 23.42 12.59 29.76
N VAL A 428 22.77 11.43 29.74
CA VAL A 428 22.91 10.40 28.71
C VAL A 428 21.54 10.02 28.17
N ASP A 429 20.87 10.95 27.48
CA ASP A 429 19.46 10.83 27.11
C ASP A 429 19.20 9.83 25.96
N LEU A 430 19.47 8.55 26.22
CA LEU A 430 19.48 7.45 25.25
C LEU A 430 18.10 6.91 24.88
N LEU A 431 17.03 7.41 25.50
CA LEU A 431 15.67 6.94 25.22
C LEU A 431 14.84 8.05 24.60
N ASP A 432 14.24 7.74 23.45
CA ASP A 432 13.13 8.53 22.96
C ASP A 432 11.83 7.92 23.51
N PHE A 433 10.90 8.79 23.89
CA PHE A 433 9.54 8.39 24.25
C PHE A 433 8.52 9.30 23.57
N ALA A 434 7.35 8.76 23.27
CA ALA A 434 6.24 9.50 22.67
C ALA A 434 4.90 9.00 23.25
N GLU A 435 3.97 9.93 23.45
CA GLU A 435 2.60 9.69 23.96
C GLU A 435 2.50 8.90 25.28
N GLY A 436 3.61 8.70 25.99
CA GLY A 436 3.65 8.03 27.29
C GLY A 436 3.82 6.51 27.23
N HIS A 437 3.64 5.88 26.06
CA HIS A 437 3.69 4.43 25.89
C HIS A 437 4.53 3.95 24.70
N TYR A 438 5.02 4.83 23.83
CA TYR A 438 6.00 4.47 22.79
C TYR A 438 7.42 4.78 23.25
N PHE A 439 8.34 3.81 23.07
CA PHE A 439 9.74 3.95 23.49
C PHE A 439 10.71 3.35 22.48
N ARG A 440 11.92 3.90 22.41
CA ARG A 440 13.06 3.28 21.71
C ARG A 440 14.38 3.81 22.25
N LEU A 441 15.47 3.16 21.86
CA LEU A 441 16.79 3.78 21.94
C LEU A 441 16.90 4.91 20.91
N ALA A 442 17.39 6.07 21.35
CA ALA A 442 17.57 7.28 20.55
C ALA A 442 18.84 7.21 19.64
N ILE A 443 19.36 6.02 19.41
CA ILE A 443 20.63 5.77 18.72
C ILE A 443 20.37 4.96 17.45
N ASP A 444 21.05 5.34 16.37
CA ASP A 444 21.06 4.55 15.15
C ASP A 444 21.54 3.11 15.44
N PRO A 445 20.79 2.09 15.01
CA PRO A 445 21.10 0.68 15.25
C PRO A 445 22.53 0.26 14.92
N GLN A 446 23.18 0.89 13.93
CA GLN A 446 24.54 0.52 13.55
C GLN A 446 25.59 0.83 14.64
N PHE A 447 25.26 1.72 15.58
CA PHE A 447 26.11 2.14 16.70
C PHE A 447 25.71 1.51 18.04
N ILE A 448 24.75 0.57 18.03
CA ILE A 448 24.37 -0.21 19.21
C ILE A 448 25.18 -1.50 19.25
N PHE A 449 25.93 -1.70 20.33
CA PHE A 449 26.71 -2.89 20.63
C PHE A 449 26.32 -3.50 21.97
N PHE A 450 26.75 -4.73 22.16
CA PHE A 450 26.40 -5.57 23.29
C PHE A 450 27.65 -5.97 24.07
N ASP A 451 27.51 -6.16 25.38
CA ASP A 451 28.63 -6.56 26.23
C ASP A 451 29.28 -7.86 25.77
N GLU A 452 30.61 -7.85 25.76
CA GLU A 452 31.43 -8.87 25.10
C GLU A 452 31.32 -10.23 25.79
N ALA A 453 30.92 -10.25 27.07
CA ALA A 453 30.68 -11.47 27.84
C ALA A 453 29.52 -12.31 27.29
N ASN A 454 28.61 -11.74 26.49
CA ASN A 454 27.52 -12.51 25.86
C ASN A 454 27.99 -13.29 24.62
N PHE A 455 29.21 -13.05 24.15
CA PHE A 455 29.72 -13.63 22.91
C PHE A 455 30.65 -14.80 23.16
N GLN A 456 30.70 -15.70 22.19
CA GLN A 456 31.68 -16.77 22.10
C GLN A 456 32.21 -16.87 20.69
N ALA A 457 33.50 -17.17 20.59
CA ALA A 457 34.19 -17.42 19.35
C ALA A 457 34.62 -18.90 19.29
N PHE A 458 34.50 -19.50 18.11
CA PHE A 458 34.98 -20.84 17.83
C PHE A 458 35.82 -20.87 16.56
N LEU A 459 37.12 -21.08 16.69
CA LEU A 459 38.03 -21.24 15.56
C LEU A 459 38.10 -22.72 15.14
N SER A 460 37.81 -23.01 13.88
CA SER A 460 37.89 -24.35 13.34
C SER A 460 38.83 -24.43 12.14
N LYS A 461 39.50 -25.57 12.00
CA LYS A 461 40.26 -25.94 10.82
C LYS A 461 40.18 -27.44 10.58
N VAL A 462 39.68 -27.80 9.41
CA VAL A 462 39.68 -29.16 8.86
C VAL A 462 40.84 -29.26 7.87
N ALA A 463 41.41 -30.46 7.70
CA ALA A 463 42.49 -30.67 6.73
C ALA A 463 42.07 -30.18 5.33
N GLN A 464 42.97 -29.45 4.66
CA GLN A 464 42.76 -28.87 3.32
C GLN A 464 41.72 -27.74 3.20
N GLU A 465 41.03 -27.37 4.27
CA GLU A 465 40.10 -26.23 4.30
C GLU A 465 40.75 -24.97 4.93
N PRO A 466 40.31 -23.75 4.55
CA PRO A 466 40.73 -22.53 5.23
C PRO A 466 40.24 -22.53 6.68
N TYR A 467 40.93 -21.77 7.53
CA TYR A 467 40.44 -21.51 8.89
C TYR A 467 39.06 -20.85 8.82
N GLN A 468 38.16 -21.24 9.72
CA GLN A 468 36.85 -20.63 9.86
C GLN A 468 36.66 -20.20 11.31
N ILE A 469 36.09 -19.01 11.51
CA ILE A 469 35.66 -18.57 12.83
C ILE A 469 34.14 -18.49 12.85
N ASN A 470 33.54 -19.07 13.87
CA ASN A 470 32.14 -18.90 14.21
C ASN A 470 32.05 -18.00 15.45
N LEU A 471 31.43 -16.84 15.32
CA LEU A 471 31.12 -15.94 16.43
C LEU A 471 29.63 -16.04 16.73
N GLU A 472 29.29 -16.33 17.98
CA GLU A 472 27.91 -16.47 18.42
C GLU A 472 27.63 -15.51 19.58
N SER A 473 26.56 -14.73 19.48
CA SER A 473 25.92 -14.09 20.64
C SER A 473 24.94 -15.10 21.24
N ARG A 474 25.11 -15.42 22.52
CA ARG A 474 24.21 -16.35 23.21
C ARG A 474 22.80 -15.78 23.26
N ALA A 475 21.81 -16.67 23.24
CA ALA A 475 20.43 -16.28 23.45
C ALA A 475 20.25 -15.70 24.86
N VAL A 476 19.43 -14.66 24.98
CA VAL A 476 19.23 -13.90 26.22
C VAL A 476 17.76 -13.92 26.60
N GLU A 477 17.47 -14.55 27.74
CA GLU A 477 16.17 -14.47 28.37
C GLU A 477 16.09 -13.20 29.22
N THR A 478 15.09 -12.38 28.92
CA THR A 478 14.75 -11.18 29.70
C THR A 478 13.39 -11.38 30.37
N PRO A 479 13.01 -10.56 31.37
CA PRO A 479 11.68 -10.63 31.98
C PRO A 479 10.51 -10.43 30.99
N TRP A 480 10.77 -9.88 29.80
CA TRP A 480 9.74 -9.49 28.84
C TRP A 480 9.71 -10.33 27.56
N ALA A 481 10.86 -10.90 27.16
CA ALA A 481 11.00 -11.65 25.92
C ALA A 481 12.31 -12.44 25.89
N MET A 482 12.41 -13.36 24.93
CA MET A 482 13.63 -14.10 24.62
C MET A 482 14.27 -13.54 23.34
N VAL A 483 15.51 -13.07 23.43
CA VAL A 483 16.33 -12.71 22.26
C VAL A 483 17.06 -13.97 21.80
N GLU A 484 16.80 -14.41 20.57
CA GLU A 484 17.43 -15.62 20.03
C GLU A 484 18.94 -15.42 19.81
N SER A 485 19.69 -16.53 19.77
CA SER A 485 21.12 -16.45 19.44
C SER A 485 21.32 -16.01 17.99
N ILE A 486 22.39 -15.26 17.76
CA ILE A 486 22.82 -14.85 16.42
C ILE A 486 24.25 -15.30 16.21
N SER A 487 24.54 -15.84 15.03
CA SER A 487 25.87 -16.32 14.68
C SER A 487 26.37 -15.71 13.38
N LEU A 488 27.69 -15.59 13.30
CA LEU A 488 28.45 -15.13 12.15
C LEU A 488 29.55 -16.15 11.88
N VAL A 489 29.57 -16.70 10.67
CA VAL A 489 30.62 -17.62 10.23
C VAL A 489 31.44 -16.96 9.13
N GLU A 490 32.75 -16.83 9.36
CA GLU A 490 33.67 -16.17 8.43
C GLU A 490 34.84 -17.08 8.07
N LYS A 491 35.18 -17.11 6.77
CA LYS A 491 36.39 -17.78 6.28
C LYS A 491 37.58 -16.84 6.43
N LEU A 492 38.63 -17.31 7.09
CA LEU A 492 39.81 -16.52 7.38
C LEU A 492 40.90 -16.74 6.33
N THR A 493 41.72 -15.70 6.12
CA THR A 493 42.97 -15.87 5.39
C THR A 493 43.90 -16.81 6.16
N PRO A 494 44.80 -17.54 5.48
CA PRO A 494 45.74 -18.43 6.15
C PRO A 494 46.55 -17.72 7.24
N SER A 495 47.01 -16.50 6.97
CA SER A 495 47.76 -15.68 7.93
C SER A 495 46.96 -15.36 9.19
N LEU A 496 45.71 -14.88 9.04
CA LEU A 496 44.85 -14.52 10.15
C LEU A 496 44.48 -15.73 11.02
N GLY A 497 44.17 -16.87 10.38
CA GLY A 497 43.85 -18.11 11.07
C GLY A 497 45.03 -18.70 11.85
N VAL A 498 46.24 -18.62 11.30
CA VAL A 498 47.46 -19.00 12.03
C VAL A 498 47.71 -18.08 13.22
N SER A 499 47.62 -16.76 13.05
CA SER A 499 47.81 -15.82 14.16
C SER A 499 46.77 -15.99 15.27
N LEU A 500 45.49 -16.22 14.94
CA LEU A 500 44.48 -16.55 15.96
C LEU A 500 44.77 -17.88 16.67
N HIS A 501 45.24 -18.90 15.94
CA HIS A 501 45.66 -20.16 16.54
C HIS A 501 46.87 -20.00 17.46
N GLU A 502 47.87 -19.20 17.08
CA GLU A 502 49.04 -18.89 17.92
C GLU A 502 48.65 -18.11 19.17
N LEU A 503 47.65 -17.22 19.07
CA LEU A 503 47.06 -16.53 20.22
C LEU A 503 46.40 -17.52 21.17
N ILE A 504 45.65 -18.50 20.64
CA ILE A 504 45.04 -19.59 21.41
C ILE A 504 46.07 -20.48 22.11
N LEU A 505 47.27 -20.62 21.54
CA LEU A 505 48.37 -21.39 22.15
C LEU A 505 49.21 -20.57 23.15
N GLY A 506 48.84 -19.31 23.44
CA GLY A 506 49.61 -18.42 24.31
C GLY A 506 50.97 -18.00 23.74
N LYS A 507 51.19 -18.19 22.42
CA LYS A 507 52.46 -17.83 21.75
C LYS A 507 52.55 -16.35 21.39
N LEU A 508 51.39 -15.67 21.33
CA LEU A 508 51.27 -14.24 21.03
C LEU A 508 51.10 -13.36 22.29
N SER A 509 51.26 -13.92 23.50
CA SER A 509 51.27 -13.17 24.76
C SER A 509 52.70 -12.84 25.20
N ALA A 510 52.96 -11.56 25.43
CA ALA A 510 54.22 -10.92 25.84
C ALA A 510 55.20 -11.78 26.66
N HIS A 511 56.15 -12.44 25.97
CA HIS A 511 57.50 -12.71 26.50
C HIS A 511 58.61 -12.44 25.47
N HIS A 512 58.26 -11.95 24.29
CA HIS A 512 59.20 -11.37 23.34
C HIS A 512 58.71 -9.97 23.00
N GLU A 513 59.63 -9.04 22.76
CA GLU A 513 59.38 -7.69 22.25
C GLU A 513 58.63 -7.77 20.91
N ILE A 514 57.34 -8.07 20.95
CA ILE A 514 56.49 -8.02 19.77
C ILE A 514 56.22 -6.55 19.54
N ASP A 515 56.81 -6.05 18.46
CA ASP A 515 56.58 -4.73 17.87
C ASP A 515 55.09 -4.37 17.89
N LYS A 516 54.76 -3.26 18.56
CA LYS A 516 53.40 -2.71 18.66
C LYS A 516 52.75 -2.61 17.28
N GLU A 517 53.54 -2.31 16.24
CA GLU A 517 53.08 -2.24 14.85
C GLU A 517 52.52 -3.57 14.33
N LYS A 518 53.07 -4.71 14.76
CA LYS A 518 52.56 -6.05 14.39
C LYS A 518 51.24 -6.37 15.07
N ILE A 519 51.08 -6.00 16.35
CA ILE A 519 49.83 -6.19 17.09
C ILE A 519 48.73 -5.31 16.47
N ASP A 520 49.03 -4.05 16.20
CA ASP A 520 48.07 -3.11 15.59
C ASP A 520 47.67 -3.59 14.18
N LYS A 521 48.62 -4.07 13.36
CA LYS A 521 48.32 -4.70 12.06
C LYS A 521 47.44 -5.95 12.20
N PHE A 522 47.69 -6.79 13.19
CA PHE A 522 46.88 -8.00 13.43
C PHE A 522 45.44 -7.66 13.85
N ILE A 523 45.26 -6.67 14.74
CA ILE A 523 43.95 -6.19 15.16
C ILE A 523 43.21 -5.53 13.99
N ASP A 524 43.88 -4.70 13.20
CA ASP A 524 43.30 -4.07 12.01
C ASP A 524 42.90 -5.11 10.95
N LEU A 525 43.73 -6.13 10.72
CA LEU A 525 43.40 -7.25 9.83
C LEU A 525 42.15 -7.99 10.33
N THR A 526 42.06 -8.23 11.64
CA THR A 526 40.91 -8.90 12.27
C THR A 526 39.64 -8.05 12.11
N ARG A 527 39.72 -6.75 12.37
CA ARG A 527 38.62 -5.79 12.18
C ARG A 527 38.12 -5.75 10.73
N LYS A 528 39.03 -5.82 9.76
CA LYS A 528 38.72 -5.78 8.32
C LYS A 528 38.15 -7.10 7.78
N LYS A 529 38.50 -8.23 8.40
CA LYS A 529 38.17 -9.58 7.89
C LYS A 529 37.05 -10.28 8.65
N ILE A 530 36.73 -9.85 9.86
CA ILE A 530 35.68 -10.44 10.68
C ILE A 530 34.65 -9.37 11.00
N ASN A 531 33.46 -9.47 10.40
CA ASN A 531 32.43 -8.44 10.52
C ASN A 531 31.63 -8.53 11.84
N CYS A 532 32.32 -8.41 12.97
CA CYS A 532 31.77 -8.51 14.33
C CYS A 532 30.55 -7.59 14.54
N LYS A 533 30.55 -6.44 13.85
CA LYS A 533 29.47 -5.45 13.95
C LYS A 533 28.11 -6.00 13.53
N THR A 534 28.03 -7.04 12.69
CA THR A 534 26.75 -7.65 12.25
C THR A 534 26.00 -8.33 13.39
N ILE A 535 26.71 -8.93 14.34
CA ILE A 535 26.15 -9.58 15.53
C ILE A 535 26.15 -8.65 16.75
N GLY A 536 26.49 -7.37 16.56
CA GLY A 536 26.52 -6.36 17.62
C GLY A 536 27.72 -6.47 18.58
N LEU A 537 28.79 -7.17 18.19
CA LEU A 537 30.09 -7.14 18.86
C LEU A 537 30.97 -6.03 18.24
N ARG A 538 31.62 -5.20 19.06
CA ARG A 538 32.48 -4.12 18.54
C ARG A 538 33.69 -4.67 17.77
N LEU A 539 34.47 -5.52 18.43
CA LEU A 539 35.70 -6.12 17.92
C LEU A 539 35.91 -7.48 18.57
N LEU A 540 36.60 -8.38 17.88
CA LEU A 540 37.06 -9.64 18.46
C LEU A 540 38.32 -9.46 19.33
N LEU A 541 39.21 -8.57 18.91
CA LEU A 541 40.49 -8.30 19.58
C LEU A 541 40.58 -6.84 19.99
N ARG A 542 41.12 -6.60 21.19
CA ARG A 542 41.34 -5.26 21.77
C ARG A 542 42.79 -5.09 22.17
N THR A 543 43.20 -3.83 22.30
CA THR A 543 44.46 -3.45 22.92
C THR A 543 44.17 -2.90 24.31
N GLU A 544 44.64 -3.57 25.36
CA GLU A 544 44.59 -3.10 26.74
C GLU A 544 46.02 -3.14 27.30
N GLU A 545 46.52 -2.03 27.85
CA GLU A 545 47.87 -1.95 28.43
C GLU A 545 49.01 -2.47 27.52
N ASN A 546 48.96 -2.14 26.22
CA ASN A 546 49.86 -2.65 25.17
C ASN A 546 49.83 -4.17 24.97
N LYS A 547 48.77 -4.87 25.42
CA LYS A 547 48.55 -6.29 25.18
C LYS A 547 47.35 -6.51 24.28
N CYS A 548 47.45 -7.51 23.41
CA CYS A 548 46.30 -7.99 22.63
C CYS A 548 45.44 -8.87 23.54
N ARG A 549 44.15 -8.53 23.66
CA ARG A 549 43.16 -9.25 24.47
C ARG A 549 42.00 -9.69 23.58
N LEU A 550 41.48 -10.90 23.82
CA LEU A 550 40.22 -11.36 23.26
C LEU A 550 39.04 -10.68 23.97
N ALA A 551 38.12 -10.13 23.19
CA ALA A 551 36.89 -9.54 23.71
C ALA A 551 35.95 -10.62 24.29
N CYS A 552 35.92 -11.81 23.71
CA CYS A 552 35.02 -12.90 24.08
C CYS A 552 35.74 -14.25 24.17
N ASN A 553 35.13 -15.23 24.84
CA ASN A 553 35.71 -16.56 25.04
C ASN A 553 35.99 -17.22 23.69
N LEU A 554 37.21 -17.75 23.50
CA LEU A 554 37.62 -18.36 22.24
C LEU A 554 37.95 -19.83 22.45
N SER A 555 37.16 -20.69 21.84
CA SER A 555 37.43 -22.12 21.73
C SER A 555 37.98 -22.44 20.34
N ALA A 556 38.72 -23.54 20.19
CA ALA A 556 39.16 -23.98 18.88
C ALA A 556 39.11 -25.50 18.71
N LYS A 557 38.82 -25.94 17.48
CA LYS A 557 38.98 -27.33 17.03
C LYS A 557 39.81 -27.36 15.76
N ILE A 558 41.07 -27.73 15.89
CA ILE A 558 42.04 -27.70 14.79
C ILE A 558 42.55 -29.11 14.56
N ASN A 559 42.26 -29.66 13.38
CA ASN A 559 42.63 -31.04 13.01
C ASN A 559 42.25 -32.08 14.09
N GLY A 560 41.07 -31.93 14.69
CA GLY A 560 40.54 -32.83 15.72
C GLY A 560 40.97 -32.53 17.17
N LYS A 561 41.94 -31.65 17.41
CA LYS A 561 42.35 -31.23 18.76
C LYS A 561 41.52 -30.04 19.25
N LYS A 562 41.03 -30.10 20.50
CA LYS A 562 40.29 -29.02 21.14
C LYS A 562 41.22 -28.14 21.98
N PHE A 563 41.06 -26.83 21.87
CA PHE A 563 41.75 -25.82 22.69
C PHE A 563 40.70 -24.85 23.23
N HIS A 564 40.96 -24.27 24.41
CA HIS A 564 40.04 -23.32 25.04
C HIS A 564 40.83 -22.21 25.71
N ILE A 565 40.47 -20.96 25.43
CA ILE A 565 40.91 -19.78 26.18
C ILE A 565 39.66 -19.09 26.74
N GLU A 566 39.58 -19.03 28.06
CA GLU A 566 38.66 -18.13 28.76
C GLU A 566 39.24 -16.71 28.76
N VAL A 567 38.36 -15.73 28.58
CA VAL A 567 38.72 -14.32 28.75
C VAL A 567 39.01 -14.08 30.23
N ILE A 568 40.23 -13.62 30.54
CA ILE A 568 40.60 -13.09 31.86
C ILE A 568 40.01 -11.68 32.03
#